data_AF-A0A3D4X0Q8-F1
#
_entry.id   AF-A0A3D4X0Q8-F1
#
_cell.length_a   1.000
_cell.length_b   1.000
_cell.length_c   1.000
_cell.angle_alpha   90.00
_cell.angle_beta   90.00
_cell.angle_gamma   90.00
#
_symmetry.space_group_name_H-M   'P 1'
#
loop_
_entity.id
_entity.type
_entity.pdbx_description
1 polymer ?
#
loop_
_entity_poly.entity_id
_entity_poly.type
_entity_poly.pdbx_seq_one_letter_code
_entity_poly.pdbx_strand_id
1 'polypeptide(L)'
;MRFHEWQSQLQTGDWFNPPKIEIIRWMQPHTAASAQALWATFPNIAELDAGDRMAFLAGVGKAVGNSGGLIDDPRLTVVYHTRLRPPAW
;
A
#
# COMPACT_ATOMS: atom_id res chain seq x y z
N MET A 1 8.06 7.10 10.82
CA MET A 1 6.71 7.35 10.24
C MET A 1 5.97 8.27 11.19
N ARG A 2 5.66 9.50 10.79
CA ARG A 2 5.18 10.56 11.71
C ARG A 2 3.65 10.53 11.81
N PHE A 3 3.12 9.60 12.62
CA PHE A 3 1.67 9.41 12.83
C PHE A 3 0.90 10.70 13.18
N HIS A 4 1.54 11.61 13.90
CA HIS A 4 0.96 12.90 14.25
C HIS A 4 0.60 13.76 13.03
N GLU A 5 1.36 13.68 11.93
CA GLU A 5 1.09 14.45 10.72
C GLU A 5 -0.19 13.95 10.03
N TRP A 6 -0.37 12.64 9.91
CA TRP A 6 -1.57 12.05 9.31
C TRP A 6 -2.83 12.28 10.14
N GLN A 7 -2.70 12.20 11.47
CA GLN A 7 -3.81 12.52 12.37
C GLN A 7 -4.24 13.99 12.21
N SER A 8 -3.27 14.91 12.11
CA SER A 8 -3.57 16.33 11.92
C SER A 8 -4.29 16.61 10.59
N GLN A 9 -3.89 15.91 9.51
CA GLN A 9 -4.52 16.04 8.21
C GLN A 9 -5.99 15.58 8.21
N LEU A 10 -6.31 14.50 8.94
CA LEU A 10 -7.68 14.00 9.06
C LEU A 10 -8.58 14.87 9.95
N GLN A 11 -7.98 15.70 10.80
CA GLN A 11 -8.69 16.67 11.64
C GLN A 11 -8.88 18.02 10.93
N THR A 12 -8.17 18.26 9.82
CA THR A 12 -8.32 19.50 9.04
C THR A 12 -9.77 19.64 8.56
N GLY A 13 -10.39 20.78 8.87
CA GLY A 13 -11.75 21.10 8.45
C GLY A 13 -12.84 20.84 9.49
N ASP A 14 -12.53 20.24 10.66
CA ASP A 14 -13.50 19.96 11.73
C ASP A 14 -14.63 18.98 11.37
N TRP A 15 -14.52 18.25 10.25
CA TRP A 15 -15.57 17.32 9.79
C TRP A 15 -15.68 16.06 10.65
N PHE A 16 -14.59 15.73 11.33
CA PHE A 16 -14.44 14.50 12.10
C PHE A 16 -13.93 14.79 13.50
N ASN A 17 -14.39 14.01 14.47
CA ASN A 17 -13.74 13.98 15.79
C ASN A 17 -12.32 13.41 15.65
N PRO A 18 -11.45 13.60 16.66
CA PRO A 18 -10.13 12.98 16.67
C PRO A 18 -10.21 11.47 16.39
N PRO A 19 -9.55 10.95 15.34
CA PRO A 19 -9.65 9.54 15.00
C PRO A 19 -8.87 8.68 16.02
N LYS A 20 -9.44 7.53 16.41
CA LYS A 20 -8.68 6.43 16.99
C LYS A 20 -7.95 5.72 15.85
N ILE A 21 -6.63 5.55 15.98
CA ILE A 21 -5.79 4.93 14.96
C ILE A 21 -5.48 3.49 15.38
N GLU A 22 -5.67 2.55 14.47
CA GLU A 22 -5.26 1.16 14.61
C GLU A 22 -4.27 0.81 13.49
N ILE A 23 -3.21 0.08 13.84
CA ILE A 23 -2.19 -0.36 12.90
C ILE A 23 -2.18 -1.88 12.88
N ILE A 24 -2.53 -2.46 11.74
CA ILE A 24 -2.56 -3.89 11.52
C ILE A 24 -1.34 -4.25 10.66
N ARG A 25 -0.42 -5.03 11.23
CA ARG A 25 0.75 -5.57 10.52
C ARG A 25 0.44 -7.00 10.11
N TRP A 26 0.76 -7.34 8.87
CA TRP A 26 0.52 -8.67 8.34
C TRP A 26 1.49 -8.96 7.19
N MET A 27 1.63 -10.24 6.85
CA MET A 27 2.50 -10.69 5.77
C MET A 27 1.62 -11.18 4.62
N GLN A 28 1.94 -10.76 3.40
CA GLN A 28 1.31 -11.28 2.19
C GLN A 28 2.33 -12.10 1.40
N PRO A 29 2.19 -13.44 1.34
CA PRO A 29 3.09 -14.24 0.52
C PRO A 29 2.78 -14.03 -0.97
N HIS A 30 3.82 -13.90 -1.79
CA HIS A 30 3.71 -13.77 -3.24
C HIS A 30 4.54 -14.81 -3.98
N THR A 31 3.92 -15.43 -4.98
CA THR A 31 4.63 -16.20 -6.01
C THR A 31 5.16 -15.24 -7.08
N ALA A 32 6.00 -15.73 -7.99
CA ALA A 32 6.47 -14.92 -9.12
C ALA A 32 5.31 -14.27 -9.90
N ALA A 33 4.24 -15.03 -10.16
CA ALA A 33 3.07 -14.55 -10.89
C ALA A 33 2.29 -13.47 -10.10
N SER A 34 2.05 -13.67 -8.80
CA SER A 34 1.30 -12.68 -8.02
C SER A 34 2.13 -11.43 -7.70
N ALA A 35 3.46 -11.55 -7.60
CA ALA A 35 4.37 -10.41 -7.52
C ALA A 35 4.35 -9.59 -8.82
N GLN A 36 4.45 -10.24 -9.98
CA GLN A 36 4.34 -9.56 -11.28
C GLN A 36 3.01 -8.82 -11.43
N ALA A 37 1.91 -9.47 -11.09
CA ALA A 37 0.58 -8.86 -11.14
C ALA A 37 0.48 -7.63 -10.23
N LEU A 38 0.99 -7.72 -9.00
CA LEU A 38 1.06 -6.59 -8.07
C LEU A 38 1.88 -5.44 -8.66
N TRP A 39 3.12 -5.68 -9.08
CA TRP A 39 4.01 -4.65 -9.59
C TRP A 39 3.47 -3.99 -10.87
N ALA A 40 2.71 -4.72 -11.69
CA ALA A 40 2.07 -4.19 -12.87
C ALA A 40 0.98 -3.14 -12.58
N THR A 41 0.51 -3.02 -11.33
CA THR A 41 -0.49 -2.00 -10.91
C THR A 41 0.13 -0.65 -10.52
N PHE A 42 1.44 -0.58 -10.32
CA PHE A 42 2.10 0.63 -9.89
C PHE A 42 2.15 1.61 -11.07
N PRO A 43 1.70 2.87 -10.93
CA PRO A 43 1.61 3.82 -12.06
C PRO A 43 2.92 3.97 -12.81
N ASN A 44 4.05 4.10 -12.09
CA ASN A 44 5.39 4.23 -12.66
C ASN A 44 5.87 2.97 -13.42
N ILE A 45 5.22 1.82 -13.24
CA ILE A 45 5.48 0.59 -14.00
C ILE A 45 4.45 0.43 -15.13
N ALA A 46 3.20 0.81 -14.87
CA ALA A 46 2.11 0.74 -15.84
C ALA A 46 2.30 1.72 -17.01
N GLU A 47 2.95 2.85 -16.76
CA GLU A 47 3.25 3.91 -17.73
C GLU A 47 4.54 3.67 -18.54
N LEU A 48 5.30 2.62 -18.24
CA LEU A 48 6.45 2.24 -19.05
C LEU A 48 6.01 1.77 -20.43
N ASP A 49 6.87 2.00 -21.43
CA ASP A 49 6.71 1.40 -22.75
C ASP A 49 6.61 -0.12 -22.65
N ALA A 50 5.85 -0.74 -23.57
CA ALA A 50 5.48 -2.16 -23.48
C ALA A 50 6.70 -3.10 -23.32
N GLY A 51 7.81 -2.81 -24.02
CA GLY A 51 9.04 -3.59 -23.92
C GLY A 51 9.70 -3.49 -22.54
N ASP A 52 9.85 -2.27 -22.03
CA ASP A 52 10.46 -2.00 -20.72
C ASP A 52 9.61 -2.55 -19.58
N ARG A 53 8.28 -2.39 -19.69
CA ARG A 53 7.32 -2.99 -18.77
C ARG A 53 7.47 -4.51 -18.71
N MET A 54 7.51 -5.17 -19.87
CA MET A 54 7.70 -6.63 -19.95
C MET A 54 9.04 -7.06 -19.35
N ALA A 55 10.13 -6.36 -19.67
CA ALA A 55 11.45 -6.65 -19.15
C ALA A 55 11.52 -6.49 -17.62
N PHE A 56 10.93 -5.42 -17.09
CA PHE A 56 10.84 -5.17 -15.65
C PHE A 56 10.07 -6.28 -14.94
N LEU A 57 8.87 -6.62 -15.42
CA LEU A 57 8.05 -7.67 -14.81
C LEU A 57 8.70 -9.05 -14.90
N ALA A 58 9.39 -9.37 -16.00
CA ALA A 58 10.19 -10.58 -16.10
C ALA A 58 11.32 -10.60 -15.03
N GLY A 59 11.96 -9.47 -14.80
CA GLY A 59 12.94 -9.27 -13.73
C GLY A 59 12.37 -9.54 -12.34
N VAL A 60 11.17 -9.01 -12.03
CA VAL A 60 10.45 -9.29 -10.77
C VAL A 60 10.22 -10.79 -10.59
N GLY A 61 9.71 -11.48 -11.62
CA GLY A 61 9.45 -12.92 -11.56
C GLY A 61 10.73 -13.73 -11.32
N LYS A 62 11.83 -13.37 -12.00
CA LYS A 62 13.14 -13.99 -11.79
C LYS A 62 13.68 -13.76 -10.38
N ALA A 63 13.51 -12.57 -9.82
CA ALA A 63 13.92 -12.27 -8.45
C ALA A 63 13.21 -13.17 -7.44
N VAL A 64 11.89 -13.34 -7.57
CA VAL A 64 11.12 -14.25 -6.71
C VAL A 64 11.58 -15.71 -6.86
N GLY A 65 11.84 -16.15 -8.10
CA GLY A 65 12.38 -17.49 -8.37
C GLY A 65 13.73 -17.72 -7.66
N ASN A 66 14.63 -16.73 -7.71
CA ASN A 66 15.92 -16.79 -7.02
C ASN A 66 15.80 -16.79 -5.48
N SER A 67 14.68 -16.32 -4.94
CA SER A 67 14.38 -16.32 -3.50
C SER A 67 13.68 -17.60 -3.01
N GLY A 68 13.59 -18.65 -3.85
CA GLY A 68 12.92 -19.91 -3.48
C GLY A 68 11.46 -20.00 -3.94
N GLY A 69 11.01 -19.10 -4.82
CA GLY A 69 9.70 -19.16 -5.49
C GLY A 69 8.55 -18.54 -4.70
N LEU A 70 8.78 -18.16 -3.45
CA LEU A 70 7.84 -17.42 -2.61
C LEU A 70 8.57 -16.30 -1.87
N ILE A 71 8.00 -15.11 -1.86
CA ILE A 71 8.49 -13.98 -1.06
C ILE A 71 7.41 -13.53 -0.07
N ASP A 72 7.81 -13.25 1.16
CA ASP A 72 6.92 -12.64 2.14
C ASP A 72 6.98 -11.12 2.03
N ASP A 73 5.86 -10.50 1.67
CA ASP A 73 5.72 -9.05 1.56
C ASP A 73 5.13 -8.47 2.86
N PRO A 74 5.91 -7.72 3.66
CA PRO A 74 5.42 -7.11 4.89
C PRO A 74 4.47 -5.95 4.59
N ARG A 75 3.22 -6.10 5.00
CA ARG A 75 2.15 -5.11 4.81
C ARG A 75 1.79 -4.42 6.11
N LEU A 76 1.36 -3.18 5.97
CA LEU A 76 0.83 -2.36 7.06
C LEU A 76 -0.47 -1.71 6.59
N THR A 77 -1.55 -1.99 7.32
CA THR A 77 -2.84 -1.33 7.14
C THR A 77 -3.06 -0.37 8.29
N VAL A 78 -3.30 0.91 8.00
CA VAL A 78 -3.72 1.89 9.01
C VAL A 78 -5.21 2.11 8.91
N VAL A 79 -5.93 1.86 10.01
CA VAL A 79 -7.37 2.07 10.11
C VAL A 79 -7.62 3.29 10.99
N TYR A 80 -8.41 4.23 10.49
CA TYR A 80 -8.82 5.43 11.21
C TYR A 80 -10.30 5.31 11.58
N HIS A 81 -10.58 5.22 12.87
CA HIS A 81 -11.94 5.21 13.40
C HIS A 81 -12.30 6.61 13.88
N THR A 82 -13.27 7.24 13.22
CA THR A 82 -13.79 8.53 13.67
C THR A 82 -15.32 8.56 13.56
N ARG A 83 -15.92 9.58 14.17
CA ARG A 83 -17.31 9.93 14.01
C ARG A 83 -17.38 11.29 13.32
N LEU A 84 -18.38 11.45 12.45
CA LEU A 84 -18.74 12.76 11.93
C LEU A 84 -18.97 13.71 13.10
N ARG A 85 -18.42 14.92 12.99
CA ARG A 85 -18.70 15.99 13.92
C ARG A 85 -20.01 16.66 13.48
N PRO A 86 -21.02 16.76 14.36
CA PRO A 86 -22.21 17.52 14.03
C PRO A 86 -21.83 18.98 13.72
N PRO A 87 -22.47 19.62 12.74
CA PRO A 87 -22.28 21.05 12.53
C PRO A 87 -22.62 21.84 13.81
N ALA A 88 -21.89 22.92 14.08
CA ALA A 88 -22.06 23.75 15.28
C ALA A 88 -23.07 24.91 15.08
N TRP A 89 -24.01 24.80 14.14
CA TRP A 89 -25.01 25.83 13.86
C TRP A 89 -26.33 25.57 14.58
#